data_AF-A0A173XKR9-F1
#
_entry.id   AF-A0A173XKR9-F1
#
_cell.length_a   1.000
_cell.length_b   1.000
_cell.length_c   1.000
_cell.angle_alpha   90.00
_cell.angle_beta   90.00
_cell.angle_gamma   90.00
#
_symmetry.space_group_name_H-M   'P 1'
#
loop_
_entity.id
_entity.type
_entity.pdbx_description
1 polymer ?
#
loop_
_entity_poly.entity_id
_entity_poly.type
_entity_poly.pdbx_seq_one_letter_code
_entity_poly.pdbx_strand_id
1 'polypeptide(L)'
;MMNEVVMSRAAFVAGAGVLACALAGCSGGLGGAGGAKKATTADAACVDDNANVTVYAAINLDGADLVRLLKHQNYEWQGESVGYGAADDAGLFAFTFSKISDDVDELANSAIPLSESEYEELEPGGGDDSVAILLSVGGYTTGDRALTGAIGDAAIVQEKCTIDDSVYWLVKALDGSRYVISAYDTEDDGDSAHDIYIYSESFIHTGYLSGGDQIDIDELWSRLTNAS
;
A
#
# COMPACT_ATOMS: atom_id res chain seq x y z
N MET A 1 -20.95 22.94 -25.59
CA MET A 1 -19.92 22.20 -24.82
C MET A 1 -20.11 22.58 -23.38
N MET A 2 -20.72 21.71 -22.58
CA MET A 2 -20.65 21.84 -21.13
C MET A 2 -19.24 21.40 -20.78
N ASN A 3 -18.41 22.32 -20.25
CA ASN A 3 -17.21 21.90 -19.55
C ASN A 3 -17.70 21.15 -18.32
N GLU A 4 -17.66 19.82 -18.36
CA GLU A 4 -17.69 19.04 -17.13
C GLU A 4 -16.44 19.45 -16.35
N VAL A 5 -16.65 20.15 -15.24
CA VAL A 5 -15.59 20.39 -14.27
C VAL A 5 -15.37 19.06 -13.57
N VAL A 6 -14.47 18.23 -14.11
CA VAL A 6 -14.02 17.03 -13.42
C VAL A 6 -13.16 17.51 -12.25
N MET A 7 -13.70 17.42 -11.04
CA MET A 7 -12.99 17.74 -9.81
C MET A 7 -12.08 16.55 -9.47
N SER A 8 -10.78 16.80 -9.27
CA SER A 8 -9.85 15.78 -8.79
C SER A 8 -10.29 15.24 -7.42
N ARG A 9 -10.04 13.96 -7.13
CA ARG A 9 -10.33 13.35 -5.83
C ARG A 9 -9.67 14.11 -4.69
N ALA A 10 -8.43 14.56 -4.86
CA ALA A 10 -7.75 15.40 -3.87
C ALA A 10 -8.51 16.70 -3.59
N ALA A 11 -9.03 17.36 -4.62
CA ALA A 11 -9.85 18.56 -4.47
C ALA A 11 -11.22 18.27 -3.82
N PHE A 12 -11.83 17.12 -4.13
CA PHE A 12 -13.08 16.66 -3.52
C PHE A 12 -12.90 16.35 -2.03
N VAL A 13 -11.88 15.54 -1.68
CA VAL A 13 -11.55 15.18 -0.29
C VAL A 13 -11.18 16.43 0.51
N ALA A 14 -10.35 17.33 -0.04
CA ALA A 14 -10.03 18.59 0.63
C ALA A 14 -11.28 19.45 0.87
N GLY A 15 -12.20 19.51 -0.11
CA GLY A 15 -13.49 20.21 0.02
C GLY A 15 -14.42 19.61 1.07
N ALA A 16 -14.47 18.28 1.18
CA ALA A 16 -15.24 17.56 2.20
C ALA A 16 -14.61 17.69 3.60
N GLY A 17 -13.27 17.63 3.69
CA GLY A 17 -12.51 17.76 4.93
C GLY A 17 -12.66 19.12 5.60
N VAL A 18 -12.77 20.21 4.82
CA VAL A 18 -13.04 21.56 5.36
C VAL A 18 -14.41 21.64 6.08
N LEU A 19 -15.39 20.84 5.66
CA LEU A 19 -16.70 20.79 6.33
C LEU A 19 -16.66 19.97 7.63
N ALA A 20 -15.83 18.92 7.69
CA ALA A 20 -15.67 18.07 8.87
C ALA A 20 -14.76 18.68 9.96
N CYS A 21 -13.70 19.40 9.57
CA CYS A 21 -12.81 20.08 10.51
C CYS A 21 -13.47 21.24 11.28
N ALA A 22 -14.63 21.74 10.84
CA ALA A 22 -15.40 22.73 11.59
C ALA A 22 -16.15 22.13 12.81
N LEU A 23 -16.24 20.79 12.93
CA LEU A 23 -16.98 20.09 14.00
C LEU A 23 -16.07 19.29 14.97
N ALA A 24 -14.85 18.93 14.56
CA ALA A 24 -13.90 18.23 15.42
C ALA A 24 -12.96 19.23 16.10
N GLY A 25 -13.29 19.57 17.35
CA GLY A 25 -12.46 20.43 18.20
C GLY A 25 -11.03 19.89 18.30
N CYS A 26 -10.06 20.80 18.13
CA CYS A 26 -8.66 20.54 18.37
C CYS A 26 -8.44 20.03 19.81
N SER A 27 -8.00 18.78 19.95
CA SER A 27 -7.32 18.33 21.17
C SER A 27 -6.01 17.67 20.78
N GLY A 28 -4.98 18.49 20.61
CA GLY A 28 -3.59 18.03 20.59
C GLY A 28 -3.22 17.46 21.97
N GLY A 29 -2.95 16.17 22.02
CA GLY A 29 -2.37 15.49 23.18
C GLY A 29 -0.86 15.39 23.03
N LEU A 30 -0.13 16.30 23.67
CA LEU A 30 1.29 16.13 23.98
C LEU A 30 1.43 15.12 25.15
N GLY A 31 2.20 14.05 24.93
CA GLY A 31 2.95 13.38 26.01
C GLY A 31 2.70 11.88 26.22
N GLY A 32 3.80 11.12 26.33
CA GLY A 32 3.81 9.79 26.96
C GLY A 32 4.90 8.88 26.44
N ALA A 33 5.89 8.57 27.28
CA ALA A 33 7.09 7.80 26.96
C ALA A 33 6.83 6.27 26.83
N GLY A 34 7.53 5.62 25.91
CA GLY A 34 7.91 4.21 25.98
C GLY A 34 6.93 3.15 25.44
N GLY A 35 5.80 3.55 24.84
CA GLY A 35 4.98 2.66 24.02
C GLY A 35 5.27 2.87 22.54
N ALA A 36 5.30 1.80 21.74
CA ALA A 36 5.34 1.95 20.29
C ALA A 36 4.17 2.83 19.84
N LYS A 37 4.45 3.86 19.03
CA LYS A 37 3.41 4.75 18.51
C LYS A 37 2.44 3.89 17.68
N LYS A 38 1.17 3.81 18.05
CA LYS A 38 0.14 3.22 17.18
C LYS A 38 -0.22 4.25 16.10
N ALA A 39 -0.22 3.84 14.83
CA ALA A 39 -0.70 4.70 13.76
C ALA A 39 -2.22 4.92 13.88
N THR A 40 -2.69 6.04 13.36
CA THR A 40 -4.13 6.33 13.26
C THR A 40 -4.42 6.98 11.93
N THR A 41 -5.66 6.90 11.43
CA THR A 41 -6.06 7.54 10.17
C THR A 41 -5.88 9.06 10.14
N ALA A 42 -5.57 9.69 11.28
CA ALA A 42 -5.29 11.12 11.39
C ALA A 42 -3.81 11.46 11.20
N ASP A 43 -2.92 10.46 11.14
CA ASP A 43 -1.52 10.68 10.82
C ASP A 43 -1.41 11.25 9.40
N ALA A 44 -0.68 12.35 9.26
CA ALA A 44 -0.45 12.98 7.95
C ALA A 44 0.25 12.03 6.96
N ALA A 45 0.99 11.05 7.48
CA ALA A 45 1.66 10.03 6.67
C ALA A 45 0.69 9.03 6.02
N CYS A 46 -0.60 8.97 6.41
CA CYS A 46 -1.55 7.98 5.88
C CYS A 46 -2.09 8.30 4.49
N VAL A 47 -1.95 9.53 4.01
CA VAL A 47 -2.50 10.00 2.73
C VAL A 47 -1.47 10.90 2.05
N ASP A 48 -1.23 10.71 0.76
CA ASP A 48 -0.31 11.54 -0.01
C ASP A 48 -0.96 12.83 -0.54
N ASP A 49 -0.17 13.67 -1.22
CA ASP A 49 -0.64 14.94 -1.80
C ASP A 49 -1.71 14.77 -2.90
N ASN A 50 -1.82 13.56 -3.47
CA ASN A 50 -2.81 13.17 -4.48
C ASN A 50 -4.03 12.47 -3.87
N ALA A 51 -4.15 12.46 -2.55
CA ALA A 51 -5.19 11.76 -1.79
C ALA A 51 -5.20 10.23 -1.96
N ASN A 52 -4.07 9.63 -2.35
CA ASN A 52 -3.91 8.18 -2.31
C ASN A 52 -3.63 7.74 -0.85
N VAL A 53 -4.14 6.56 -0.49
CA VAL A 53 -3.66 5.86 0.72
C VAL A 53 -2.19 5.49 0.53
N THR A 54 -1.38 5.59 1.59
CA THR A 54 0.07 5.38 1.52
C THR A 54 0.51 3.98 1.98
N VAL A 55 1.76 3.62 1.69
CA VAL A 55 2.44 2.45 2.27
C VAL A 55 2.46 2.53 3.79
N TYR A 56 2.73 3.70 4.38
CA TYR A 56 2.67 3.89 5.83
C TYR A 56 1.30 3.51 6.41
N ALA A 57 0.20 3.88 5.75
CA ALA A 57 -1.13 3.48 6.20
C ALA A 57 -1.33 1.97 6.10
N ALA A 58 -0.97 1.37 4.96
CA ALA A 58 -1.17 -0.05 4.70
C ALA A 58 -0.43 -0.95 5.71
N ILE A 59 0.79 -0.57 6.12
CA ILE A 59 1.60 -1.41 7.03
C ILE A 59 1.39 -1.12 8.52
N ASN A 60 0.72 -0.02 8.89
CA ASN A 60 0.60 0.37 10.31
C ASN A 60 -0.84 0.49 10.82
N LEU A 61 -1.84 0.64 9.96
CA LEU A 61 -3.24 0.65 10.37
C LEU A 61 -3.77 -0.77 10.46
N ASP A 62 -4.62 -1.03 11.45
CA ASP A 62 -5.46 -2.23 11.44
C ASP A 62 -6.50 -2.13 10.32
N GLY A 63 -7.05 -3.28 9.92
CA GLY A 63 -7.94 -3.42 8.78
C GLY A 63 -9.17 -2.51 8.86
N ALA A 64 -9.81 -2.44 10.03
CA ALA A 64 -10.95 -1.55 10.25
C ALA A 64 -10.60 -0.06 10.05
N ASP A 65 -9.45 0.40 10.58
CA ASP A 65 -8.99 1.78 10.36
C ASP A 65 -8.54 2.02 8.91
N LEU A 66 -7.94 1.03 8.24
CA LEU A 66 -7.57 1.11 6.82
C LEU A 66 -8.82 1.23 5.93
N VAL A 67 -9.84 0.40 6.13
CA VAL A 67 -11.12 0.47 5.42
C VAL A 67 -11.83 1.81 5.68
N ARG A 68 -11.79 2.29 6.92
CA ARG A 68 -12.33 3.61 7.27
C ARG A 68 -11.60 4.74 6.54
N LEU A 69 -10.28 4.66 6.43
CA LEU A 69 -9.48 5.61 5.67
C LEU A 69 -9.82 5.56 4.17
N LEU A 70 -9.87 4.38 3.57
CA LEU A 70 -10.24 4.15 2.17
C LEU A 70 -11.59 4.82 1.84
N LYS A 71 -12.63 4.54 2.64
CA LYS A 71 -13.96 5.14 2.50
C LYS A 71 -13.91 6.67 2.63
N HIS A 72 -13.10 7.20 3.55
CA HIS A 72 -12.90 8.66 3.69
C HIS A 72 -12.18 9.29 2.50
N GLN A 73 -11.28 8.56 1.85
CA GLN A 73 -10.62 8.97 0.61
C GLN A 73 -11.45 8.66 -0.65
N ASN A 74 -12.74 8.33 -0.50
CA ASN A 74 -13.66 8.05 -1.60
C ASN A 74 -13.24 6.84 -2.46
N TYR A 75 -12.65 5.83 -1.84
CA TYR A 75 -12.54 4.48 -2.40
C TYR A 75 -13.82 3.72 -2.10
N GLU A 76 -14.28 2.94 -3.08
CA GLU A 76 -15.46 2.10 -2.99
C GLU A 76 -15.08 0.64 -3.20
N TRP A 77 -15.79 -0.27 -2.55
CA TRP A 77 -15.63 -1.70 -2.79
C TRP A 77 -16.12 -2.03 -4.21
N GLN A 78 -15.25 -2.60 -5.05
CA GLN A 78 -15.55 -2.92 -6.45
C GLN A 78 -15.72 -4.42 -6.70
N GLY A 79 -15.52 -5.25 -5.69
CA GLY A 79 -15.65 -6.71 -5.76
C GLY A 79 -14.35 -7.42 -5.44
N GLU A 80 -14.44 -8.72 -5.15
CA GLU A 80 -13.30 -9.51 -4.66
C GLU A 80 -12.12 -9.47 -5.61
N SER A 81 -12.32 -9.55 -6.93
CA SER A 81 -11.22 -9.53 -7.91
C SER A 81 -10.56 -8.17 -8.15
N VAL A 82 -11.01 -7.11 -7.45
CA VAL A 82 -10.52 -5.73 -7.64
C VAL A 82 -10.14 -5.08 -6.30
N GLY A 83 -10.90 -5.35 -5.23
CA GLY A 83 -10.72 -4.72 -3.93
C GLY A 83 -11.38 -3.36 -3.84
N TYR A 84 -10.75 -2.43 -3.11
CA TYR A 84 -11.20 -1.05 -2.99
C TYR A 84 -10.59 -0.21 -4.10
N GLY A 85 -11.41 0.46 -4.91
CA GLY A 85 -10.95 1.32 -5.99
C GLY A 85 -11.64 2.66 -6.01
N ALA A 86 -11.02 3.64 -6.65
CA ALA A 86 -11.53 4.99 -6.83
C ALA A 86 -11.73 5.34 -8.31
N ALA A 87 -12.39 6.47 -8.57
CA ALA A 87 -12.71 6.93 -9.92
C ALA A 87 -11.51 7.39 -10.75
N ASP A 88 -10.34 7.55 -10.13
CA ASP A 88 -9.06 7.95 -10.74
C ASP A 88 -8.06 6.78 -10.83
N ASP A 89 -8.59 5.56 -10.87
CA ASP A 89 -7.87 4.28 -10.95
C ASP A 89 -6.94 3.98 -9.77
N ALA A 90 -6.91 4.81 -8.72
CA ALA A 90 -6.23 4.42 -7.50
C ALA A 90 -6.99 3.29 -6.81
N GLY A 91 -6.25 2.36 -6.19
CA GLY A 91 -6.83 1.15 -5.62
C GLY A 91 -5.99 0.56 -4.50
N LEU A 92 -6.64 -0.29 -3.70
CA LEU A 92 -6.00 -1.16 -2.73
C LEU A 92 -6.61 -2.55 -2.86
N PHE A 93 -5.75 -3.50 -3.20
CA PHE A 93 -6.09 -4.89 -3.44
C PHE A 93 -5.22 -5.81 -2.57
N ALA A 94 -5.84 -6.56 -1.67
CA ALA A 94 -5.20 -7.53 -0.80
C ALA A 94 -5.56 -8.97 -1.24
N PHE A 95 -4.55 -9.84 -1.28
CA PHE A 95 -4.69 -11.23 -1.71
C PHE A 95 -3.69 -12.15 -1.00
N THR A 96 -4.07 -13.43 -0.92
CA THR A 96 -3.17 -14.55 -0.56
C THR A 96 -2.95 -15.43 -1.81
N PHE A 97 -2.26 -16.57 -1.67
CA PHE A 97 -2.12 -17.54 -2.75
C PHE A 97 -2.48 -18.95 -2.31
N SER A 98 -3.08 -19.71 -3.23
CA SER A 98 -3.46 -21.11 -2.99
C SER A 98 -2.32 -22.10 -3.23
N LYS A 99 -1.32 -21.73 -4.05
CA LYS A 99 -0.23 -22.62 -4.49
C LYS A 99 1.04 -21.84 -4.79
N ILE A 100 2.16 -22.48 -4.50
CA ILE A 100 3.50 -22.08 -4.90
C ILE A 100 3.83 -22.83 -6.19
N SER A 101 4.27 -22.10 -7.23
CA SER A 101 4.74 -22.65 -8.50
C SER A 101 5.99 -21.87 -8.93
N ASP A 102 6.88 -22.50 -9.68
CA ASP A 102 7.97 -21.82 -10.39
C ASP A 102 7.49 -21.27 -11.75
N ASP A 103 6.26 -21.60 -12.15
CA ASP A 103 5.56 -21.03 -13.30
C ASP A 103 4.81 -19.75 -12.89
N VAL A 104 5.23 -18.62 -13.45
CA VAL A 104 4.66 -17.28 -13.18
C VAL A 104 3.19 -17.20 -13.57
N ASP A 105 2.76 -17.89 -14.64
CA ASP A 105 1.36 -17.89 -15.07
C ASP A 105 0.50 -18.68 -14.08
N GLU A 106 1.01 -19.80 -13.56
CA GLU A 106 0.30 -20.57 -12.52
C GLU A 106 0.23 -19.80 -11.19
N LEU A 107 1.28 -19.05 -10.85
CA LEU A 107 1.31 -18.17 -9.68
C LEU A 107 0.30 -17.03 -9.81
N ALA A 108 0.22 -16.35 -10.94
CA ALA A 108 -0.77 -15.29 -11.16
C ALA A 108 -2.20 -15.82 -11.01
N ASN A 109 -2.46 -17.04 -11.50
CA ASN A 109 -3.76 -17.71 -11.38
C ASN A 109 -4.03 -18.30 -9.99
N SER A 110 -3.04 -18.34 -9.09
CA SER A 110 -3.20 -18.89 -7.75
C SER A 110 -3.56 -17.84 -6.70
N ALA A 111 -3.60 -16.55 -7.08
CA ALA A 111 -4.03 -15.45 -6.21
C ALA A 111 -5.48 -15.67 -5.74
N ILE A 112 -5.66 -15.64 -4.42
CA ILE A 112 -6.97 -15.67 -3.78
C ILE A 112 -7.22 -14.27 -3.21
N PRO A 113 -8.11 -13.49 -3.83
CA PRO A 113 -8.48 -12.20 -3.30
C PRO A 113 -9.18 -12.31 -1.94
N LEU A 114 -8.96 -11.32 -1.08
CA LEU A 114 -9.73 -11.20 0.16
C LEU A 114 -11.14 -10.67 -0.12
N SER A 115 -12.12 -11.14 0.64
CA SER A 115 -13.48 -10.59 0.68
C SER A 115 -13.53 -9.26 1.43
N GLU A 116 -14.59 -8.48 1.23
CA GLU A 116 -14.74 -7.17 1.89
C GLU A 116 -14.63 -7.27 3.42
N SER A 117 -15.22 -8.30 4.02
CA SER A 117 -15.16 -8.52 5.47
C SER A 117 -13.76 -8.86 5.97
N GLU A 118 -12.97 -9.58 5.17
CA GLU A 118 -11.60 -9.95 5.56
C GLU A 118 -10.70 -8.70 5.63
N TYR A 119 -10.97 -7.66 4.85
CA TYR A 119 -10.21 -6.40 4.96
C TYR A 119 -10.39 -5.74 6.33
N GLU A 120 -11.58 -5.79 6.92
CA GLU A 120 -11.84 -5.17 8.24
C GLU A 120 -11.15 -5.94 9.38
N GLU A 121 -10.81 -7.21 9.14
CA GLU A 121 -10.17 -8.12 10.10
C GLU A 121 -8.64 -8.19 9.94
N LEU A 122 -8.07 -7.55 8.92
CA LEU A 122 -6.63 -7.55 8.66
C LEU A 122 -5.85 -6.96 9.84
N GLU A 123 -4.82 -7.70 10.27
CA GLU A 123 -3.73 -7.13 11.05
C GLU A 123 -2.91 -6.16 10.16
N PRO A 124 -2.20 -5.18 10.75
CA PRO A 124 -1.39 -4.23 9.99
C PRO A 124 -0.44 -4.89 8.98
N GLY A 125 -0.43 -4.39 7.74
CA GLY A 125 0.42 -4.92 6.67
C GLY A 125 0.11 -6.36 6.26
N GLY A 126 -1.07 -6.89 6.60
CA GLY A 126 -1.42 -8.29 6.33
C GLY A 126 -1.04 -9.27 7.43
N GLY A 127 -0.40 -8.79 8.50
CA GLY A 127 0.03 -9.63 9.63
C GLY A 127 0.87 -10.84 9.22
N ASP A 128 0.65 -11.95 9.91
CA ASP A 128 1.33 -13.22 9.67
C ASP A 128 0.65 -14.09 8.60
N ASP A 129 -0.46 -13.64 8.01
CA ASP A 129 -1.34 -14.46 7.17
C ASP A 129 -0.88 -14.61 5.71
N SER A 130 0.39 -14.30 5.42
CA SER A 130 0.96 -14.38 4.07
C SER A 130 0.10 -13.62 3.04
N VAL A 131 -0.34 -12.42 3.42
CA VAL A 131 -1.09 -11.50 2.57
C VAL A 131 -0.10 -10.56 1.87
N ALA A 132 -0.29 -10.36 0.57
CA ALA A 132 0.31 -9.25 -0.17
C ALA A 132 -0.73 -8.16 -0.39
N ILE A 133 -0.26 -6.91 -0.41
CA ILE A 133 -1.09 -5.75 -0.73
C ILE A 133 -0.53 -5.10 -2.00
N LEU A 134 -1.40 -4.92 -2.99
CA LEU A 134 -1.19 -4.10 -4.16
C LEU A 134 -1.87 -2.75 -3.93
N LEU A 135 -1.10 -1.68 -4.05
CA LEU A 135 -1.55 -0.31 -3.94
C LEU A 135 -1.34 0.38 -5.29
N SER A 136 -2.42 0.71 -5.98
CA SER A 136 -2.39 1.48 -7.23
C SER A 136 -2.55 2.96 -6.87
N VAL A 137 -1.59 3.81 -7.25
CA VAL A 137 -1.56 5.23 -6.87
C VAL A 137 -1.62 6.15 -8.09
N GLY A 138 -2.59 7.06 -8.09
CA GLY A 138 -2.80 8.02 -9.17
C GLY A 138 -1.99 9.31 -9.02
N GLY A 139 -1.85 10.04 -10.13
CA GLY A 139 -1.32 11.42 -10.13
C GLY A 139 0.21 11.54 -10.22
N TYR A 140 0.90 10.46 -10.59
CA TYR A 140 2.36 10.43 -10.77
C TYR A 140 2.74 10.09 -12.21
N THR A 141 3.93 10.52 -12.62
CA THR A 141 4.41 10.39 -14.01
C THR A 141 5.32 9.19 -14.25
N THR A 142 5.78 8.52 -13.19
CA THR A 142 6.79 7.43 -13.22
C THR A 142 6.65 6.63 -11.92
N GLY A 143 6.99 5.34 -11.95
CA GLY A 143 6.94 4.45 -10.78
C GLY A 143 7.77 4.94 -9.59
N ASP A 144 8.99 5.47 -9.82
CA ASP A 144 9.86 5.99 -8.74
C ASP A 144 9.23 7.17 -7.97
N ARG A 145 8.59 8.09 -8.70
CA ARG A 145 7.85 9.22 -8.10
C ARG A 145 6.61 8.75 -7.36
N ALA A 146 5.90 7.77 -7.92
CA ALA A 146 4.76 7.16 -7.27
C ALA A 146 5.15 6.52 -5.93
N LEU A 147 6.18 5.68 -5.92
CA LEU A 147 6.69 5.06 -4.69
C LEU A 147 7.18 6.11 -3.68
N THR A 148 7.90 7.13 -4.14
CA THR A 148 8.38 8.21 -3.27
C THR A 148 7.26 9.05 -2.68
N GLY A 149 6.22 9.36 -3.44
CA GLY A 149 5.07 10.11 -2.95
C GLY A 149 4.17 9.27 -2.04
N ALA A 150 3.96 8.00 -2.38
CA ALA A 150 3.09 7.09 -1.66
C ALA A 150 3.71 6.45 -0.41
N ILE A 151 4.99 6.69 -0.10
CA ILE A 151 5.62 6.11 1.09
C ILE A 151 4.99 6.59 2.40
N GLY A 152 4.50 7.82 2.42
CA GLY A 152 3.86 8.46 3.59
C GLY A 152 4.84 8.99 4.64
N ASP A 153 5.81 8.19 5.08
CA ASP A 153 6.87 8.61 6.02
C ASP A 153 8.23 8.04 5.60
N ALA A 154 9.16 8.90 5.22
CA ALA A 154 10.51 8.47 4.82
C ALA A 154 11.29 7.77 5.96
N ALA A 155 10.92 7.98 7.22
CA ALA A 155 11.59 7.36 8.38
C ALA A 155 11.36 5.84 8.47
N ILE A 156 10.34 5.30 7.79
CA ILE A 156 10.11 3.85 7.75
C ILE A 156 11.07 3.14 6.79
N VAL A 157 11.76 3.87 5.90
CA VAL A 157 12.64 3.28 4.91
C VAL A 157 14.01 2.95 5.51
N GLN A 158 14.43 1.69 5.39
CA GLN A 158 15.72 1.22 5.87
C GLN A 158 16.76 1.24 4.76
N GLU A 159 16.45 0.60 3.64
CA GLU A 159 17.38 0.38 2.53
C GLU A 159 16.63 0.44 1.18
N LYS A 160 17.36 0.70 0.10
CA LYS A 160 16.82 0.83 -1.26
C LYS A 160 17.77 0.17 -2.27
N CYS A 161 17.23 -0.48 -3.29
CA CYS A 161 17.98 -0.92 -4.47
C CYS A 161 17.11 -0.84 -5.73
N THR A 162 17.75 -0.98 -6.90
CA THR A 162 17.09 -0.90 -8.21
C THR A 162 17.61 -2.00 -9.11
N ILE A 163 16.72 -2.74 -9.77
CA ILE A 163 17.07 -3.84 -10.67
C ILE A 163 16.29 -3.63 -11.97
N ASP A 164 16.99 -3.49 -13.11
CA ASP A 164 16.39 -3.44 -14.46
C ASP A 164 15.16 -2.52 -14.60
N ASP A 165 15.12 -1.36 -13.94
CA ASP A 165 14.00 -0.39 -13.89
C ASP A 165 12.90 -0.64 -12.83
N SER A 166 13.04 -1.68 -12.02
CA SER A 166 12.21 -1.92 -10.83
C SER A 166 12.88 -1.35 -9.57
N VAL A 167 12.12 -0.66 -8.73
CA VAL A 167 12.62 -0.08 -7.48
C VAL A 167 12.15 -0.91 -6.31
N TYR A 168 13.08 -1.32 -5.43
CA TYR A 168 12.80 -2.13 -4.24
C TYR A 168 13.27 -1.42 -2.97
N TRP A 169 12.37 -1.25 -2.00
CA TRP A 169 12.66 -0.62 -0.71
C TRP A 169 12.40 -1.62 0.42
N LEU A 170 13.38 -1.76 1.32
CA LEU A 170 13.18 -2.42 2.61
C LEU A 170 12.64 -1.38 3.59
N VAL A 171 11.45 -1.64 4.14
CA VAL A 171 10.79 -0.74 5.08
C VAL A 171 10.48 -1.44 6.40
N LYS A 172 10.36 -0.64 7.46
CA LYS A 172 10.08 -1.09 8.82
C LYS A 172 8.90 -0.32 9.39
N ALA A 173 7.84 -1.05 9.75
CA ALA A 173 6.66 -0.52 10.42
C ALA A 173 6.97 -0.09 11.87
N LEU A 174 6.02 0.58 12.50
CA LEU A 174 6.16 1.13 13.85
C LEU A 174 6.29 0.07 14.94
N ASP A 175 5.72 -1.12 14.71
CA ASP A 175 5.84 -2.30 15.57
C ASP A 175 7.20 -3.02 15.40
N GLY A 176 7.92 -2.69 14.34
CA GLY A 176 9.20 -3.24 13.98
C GLY A 176 9.17 -4.33 12.91
N SER A 177 7.98 -4.71 12.44
CA SER A 177 7.79 -5.63 11.31
C SER A 177 8.40 -5.06 10.04
N ARG A 178 8.93 -5.93 9.18
CA ARG A 178 9.65 -5.54 7.96
C ARG A 178 8.90 -5.98 6.72
N TYR A 179 9.01 -5.17 5.68
CA TYR A 179 8.34 -5.39 4.41
C TYR A 179 9.29 -5.06 3.27
N VAL A 180 9.17 -5.80 2.17
CA VAL A 180 9.77 -5.42 0.88
C VAL A 180 8.68 -4.75 0.06
N ILE A 181 8.95 -3.53 -0.37
CA ILE A 181 8.06 -2.76 -1.24
C ILE A 181 8.69 -2.70 -2.62
N SER A 182 7.91 -2.95 -3.67
CA SER A 182 8.39 -2.81 -5.05
C SER A 182 7.44 -1.97 -5.88
N ALA A 183 8.00 -1.13 -6.74
CA ALA A 183 7.27 -0.46 -7.80
C ALA A 183 7.96 -0.76 -9.13
N TYR A 184 7.16 -1.10 -10.14
CA TYR A 184 7.61 -1.35 -11.50
C TYR A 184 7.34 -0.10 -12.32
N ASP A 185 8.33 0.38 -13.08
CA ASP A 185 8.09 1.42 -14.09
C ASP A 185 7.51 0.70 -15.32
N THR A 186 6.18 0.55 -15.38
CA THR A 186 5.53 0.06 -16.61
C THR A 186 5.61 1.18 -17.65
N GLU A 187 6.01 0.85 -18.88
CA GLU A 187 6.16 1.81 -19.96
C GLU A 187 4.80 2.43 -20.33
N ASP A 188 4.42 3.52 -19.65
CA ASP A 188 3.30 4.44 -19.95
C ASP A 188 2.21 3.81 -20.83
N ASP A 189 1.56 2.77 -20.31
CA ASP A 189 0.53 1.96 -20.97
C ASP A 189 -0.75 2.76 -21.22
N GLY A 190 -0.79 4.03 -20.79
CA GLY A 190 -1.96 4.90 -20.77
C GLY A 190 -2.78 4.80 -19.48
N ASP A 191 -2.34 3.99 -18.51
CA ASP A 191 -2.97 3.89 -17.19
C ASP A 191 -2.56 5.06 -16.28
N SER A 192 -3.54 5.63 -15.57
CA SER A 192 -3.36 6.80 -14.71
C SER A 192 -2.64 6.51 -13.39
N ALA A 193 -2.56 5.24 -13.02
CA ALA A 193 -2.10 4.76 -11.71
C ALA A 193 -0.85 3.89 -11.82
N HIS A 194 0.00 3.98 -10.80
CA HIS A 194 1.23 3.18 -10.67
C HIS A 194 1.06 2.14 -9.58
N ASP A 195 1.46 0.91 -9.87
CA ASP A 195 1.31 -0.22 -8.96
C ASP A 195 2.50 -0.37 -8.02
N ILE A 196 2.20 -0.41 -6.72
CA ILE A 196 3.14 -0.61 -5.63
C ILE A 196 2.74 -1.89 -4.89
N TYR A 197 3.64 -2.87 -4.89
CA TYR A 197 3.45 -4.11 -4.14
C TYR A 197 4.11 -4.02 -2.78
N ILE A 198 3.41 -4.54 -1.77
CA ILE A 198 3.83 -4.58 -0.37
C ILE A 198 3.85 -6.05 0.06
N TYR A 199 5.04 -6.57 0.35
CA TYR A 199 5.23 -7.96 0.75
C TYR A 199 5.67 -8.04 2.21
N SER A 200 4.88 -8.71 3.04
CA SER A 200 5.25 -9.05 4.41
C SER A 200 6.32 -10.14 4.46
N GLU A 201 7.03 -10.26 5.57
CA GLU A 201 8.00 -11.34 5.78
C GLU A 201 7.36 -12.73 5.67
N SER A 202 6.13 -12.88 6.20
CA SER A 202 5.34 -14.12 6.06
C SER A 202 4.99 -14.42 4.60
N PHE A 203 4.64 -13.39 3.83
CA PHE A 203 4.42 -13.55 2.39
C PHE A 203 5.71 -13.96 1.66
N ILE A 204 6.85 -13.32 1.96
CA ILE A 204 8.15 -13.65 1.37
C ILE A 204 8.51 -15.12 1.63
N HIS A 205 8.24 -15.60 2.84
CA HIS A 205 8.52 -16.97 3.25
C HIS A 205 7.73 -18.03 2.48
N THR A 206 6.66 -17.64 1.78
CA THR A 206 5.94 -18.55 0.87
C THR A 206 6.80 -18.97 -0.33
N GLY A 207 7.83 -18.20 -0.67
CA GLY A 207 8.66 -18.42 -1.85
C GLY A 207 8.09 -17.85 -3.14
N TYR A 208 7.00 -17.07 -3.08
CA TYR A 208 6.42 -16.40 -4.25
C TYR A 208 7.45 -15.56 -5.01
N LEU A 209 8.23 -14.74 -4.29
CA LEU A 209 9.23 -13.82 -4.89
C LEU A 209 10.53 -14.50 -5.30
N SER A 210 10.72 -15.76 -4.95
CA SER A 210 11.99 -16.49 -5.11
C SER A 210 11.86 -17.70 -6.03
N GLY A 211 10.73 -17.84 -6.75
CA GLY A 211 10.47 -18.97 -7.64
C GLY A 211 10.28 -20.30 -6.88
N GLY A 212 9.79 -20.24 -5.64
CA GLY A 212 9.46 -21.40 -4.81
C GLY A 212 10.43 -21.67 -3.64
N ASP A 213 11.56 -20.95 -3.55
CA ASP A 213 12.47 -21.08 -2.41
C ASP A 213 11.89 -20.38 -1.16
N GLN A 214 11.64 -21.12 -0.08
CA GLN A 214 11.25 -20.51 1.19
C GLN A 214 12.44 -19.81 1.83
N ILE A 215 12.56 -18.50 1.59
CA ILE A 215 13.64 -17.64 2.10
C ILE A 215 13.08 -16.63 3.11
N ASP A 216 13.95 -16.10 3.96
CA ASP A 216 13.59 -14.95 4.80
C ASP A 216 13.83 -13.63 4.07
N ILE A 217 13.39 -12.53 4.68
CA ILE A 217 13.53 -11.19 4.12
C ILE A 217 14.98 -10.76 3.98
N ASP A 218 15.88 -11.22 4.86
CA ASP A 218 17.29 -10.85 4.84
C ASP A 218 18.01 -11.54 3.65
N GLU A 219 17.68 -12.80 3.38
CA GLU A 219 18.17 -13.52 2.21
C GLU A 219 17.59 -12.93 0.91
N LEU A 220 16.28 -12.65 0.86
CA LEU A 220 15.67 -11.98 -0.30
C LEU A 220 16.38 -10.64 -0.57
N TRP A 221 16.54 -9.81 0.47
CA TRP A 221 17.18 -8.51 0.34
C TRP A 221 18.65 -8.63 -0.12
N SER A 222 19.39 -9.60 0.40
CA SER A 222 20.74 -9.91 -0.08
C SER A 222 20.76 -10.30 -1.56
N ARG A 223 19.81 -11.12 -2.03
CA ARG A 223 19.71 -11.48 -3.46
C ARG A 223 19.43 -10.25 -4.32
N LEU A 224 18.47 -9.40 -3.92
CA LEU A 224 18.11 -8.18 -4.64
C LEU A 224 19.29 -7.20 -4.73
N THR A 225 19.95 -6.92 -3.61
CA THR A 225 21.07 -5.98 -3.55
C THR A 225 22.31 -6.46 -4.31
N ASN A 226 22.53 -7.78 -4.43
CA ASN A 226 23.60 -8.33 -5.25
C ASN A 226 23.30 -8.34 -6.75
N ALA A 227 22.03 -8.22 -7.14
CA ALA A 227 21.59 -8.11 -8.52
C ALA A 227 21.50 -6.66 -9.03
N SER A 228 21.52 -5.69 -8.10
CA SER A 228 21.46 -4.23 -8.34
C SER A 228 22.76 -3.62 -8.85
#